data_AF-A0A183TT88-F1
#
_entry.id   AF-A0A183TT88-F1
#
_cell.length_a   1.000
_cell.length_b   1.000
_cell.length_c   1.000
_cell.angle_alpha   90.00
_cell.angle_beta   90.00
_cell.angle_gamma   90.00
#
_symmetry.space_group_name_H-M   'P 1'
#
loop_
_entity.id
_entity.type
_entity.pdbx_description
1 polymer ?
#
loop_
_entity_poly.entity_id
_entity_poly.type
_entity_poly.pdbx_seq_one_letter_code
_entity_poly.pdbx_strand_id
1 'polypeptide(L)'
;MPRGALVKDHLLILTVAHSQNWMACPISVQTDIDSYKTSLRAMYKAAGKAMVAFERNVKTHHYQLQVIPVPFSVAAEVKKAFLTLCQTLEGSPCRLESLPKSVALEDVRLP
;
A
#
# COMPACT_ATOMS: atom_id res chain seq x y z
N MET A 1 -13.13 8.92 -4.32
CA MET A 1 -11.72 9.37 -4.45
C MET A 1 -11.20 9.84 -3.10
N PRO A 2 -9.89 9.70 -2.83
CA PRO A 2 -9.30 10.14 -1.56
C PRO A 2 -9.44 11.66 -1.39
N ARG A 3 -9.76 12.12 -0.18
CA ARG A 3 -9.67 13.55 0.16
C ARG A 3 -8.19 13.91 0.24
N GLY A 4 -7.77 14.96 -0.46
CA GLY A 4 -6.34 15.34 -0.53
C GLY A 4 -5.53 14.41 -1.43
N ALA A 5 -6.02 14.18 -2.66
CA ALA A 5 -5.29 13.43 -3.66
C ALA A 5 -3.91 14.06 -3.94
N LEU A 6 -2.82 13.27 -3.89
CA LEU A 6 -1.46 13.77 -4.16
C LEU A 6 -1.21 14.00 -5.66
N VAL A 7 -1.93 13.25 -6.50
CA VAL A 7 -1.87 13.32 -7.96
C VAL A 7 -3.26 13.09 -8.53
N LYS A 8 -3.50 13.52 -9.78
CA LYS A 8 -4.80 13.40 -10.46
C LYS A 8 -5.39 12.00 -10.42
N ASP A 9 -4.54 10.99 -10.58
CA ASP A 9 -4.93 9.59 -10.68
C ASP A 9 -4.76 8.85 -9.34
N HIS A 10 -4.78 9.56 -8.21
CA HIS A 10 -4.74 8.92 -6.89
C HIS A 10 -6.06 8.21 -6.61
N LEU A 11 -6.01 6.89 -6.41
CA LEU A 11 -7.15 6.04 -6.11
C LEU A 11 -7.07 5.44 -4.70
N LEU A 12 -8.22 4.96 -4.24
CA LEU A 12 -8.39 4.37 -2.92
C LEU A 12 -9.19 3.08 -3.08
N ILE A 13 -8.64 1.95 -2.62
CA ILE A 13 -9.38 0.69 -2.48
C ILE A 13 -9.89 0.62 -1.03
N LEU A 14 -11.20 0.38 -0.89
CA LEU A 14 -11.91 0.31 0.38
C LEU A 14 -12.71 -0.98 0.48
N THR A 15 -12.78 -1.55 1.68
CA THR A 15 -13.73 -2.62 1.97
C THR A 15 -15.12 -2.04 2.25
N VAL A 16 -16.16 -2.67 1.71
CA VAL A 16 -17.55 -2.32 2.02
C VAL A 16 -17.88 -2.69 3.47
N ALA A 17 -17.52 -3.90 3.88
CA ALA A 17 -17.62 -4.34 5.27
C ALA A 17 -16.54 -3.69 6.14
N HIS A 18 -16.81 -3.60 7.44
CA HIS A 18 -15.80 -3.20 8.43
C HIS A 18 -14.72 -4.27 8.52
N SER A 19 -13.54 -3.94 8.04
CA SER A 19 -12.31 -4.72 8.21
C SER A 19 -11.24 -3.69 8.49
N GLN A 20 -10.66 -3.70 9.70
CA GLN A 20 -9.80 -2.58 10.12
C GLN A 20 -8.48 -2.52 9.37
N ASN A 21 -7.96 -3.67 8.96
CA ASN A 21 -6.67 -3.80 8.30
C ASN A 21 -6.64 -5.02 7.37
N TRP A 22 -5.56 -5.16 6.60
CA TRP A 22 -5.36 -6.30 5.70
C TRP A 22 -5.55 -7.65 6.39
N MET A 23 -4.96 -7.83 7.57
CA MET A 23 -4.99 -9.10 8.32
C MET A 23 -6.38 -9.47 8.84
N ALA A 24 -7.26 -8.48 9.03
CA ALA A 24 -8.65 -8.66 9.43
C ALA A 24 -9.59 -8.95 8.25
N CYS A 25 -9.11 -8.82 7.00
CA CYS A 25 -9.93 -9.09 5.82
C CYS A 25 -10.12 -10.61 5.62
N PRO A 26 -11.34 -11.09 5.32
CA PRO A 26 -11.56 -12.45 4.85
C PRO A 26 -10.77 -12.75 3.57
N ILE A 27 -10.45 -14.03 3.31
CA ILE A 27 -9.67 -14.46 2.13
C ILE A 27 -10.33 -14.02 0.82
N SER A 28 -11.66 -14.06 0.73
CA SER A 28 -12.40 -13.58 -0.45
C SER A 28 -12.14 -12.10 -0.72
N VAL A 29 -12.19 -11.27 0.33
CA VAL A 29 -11.92 -9.83 0.25
C VAL A 29 -10.46 -9.56 -0.12
N GLN A 30 -9.51 -10.31 0.44
CA GLN A 30 -8.09 -10.20 0.06
C GLN A 30 -7.89 -10.52 -1.43
N THR A 31 -8.55 -11.56 -1.93
CA THR A 31 -8.52 -11.98 -3.34
C THR A 31 -9.06 -10.88 -4.27
N ASP A 32 -10.16 -10.24 -3.88
CA ASP A 32 -10.72 -9.11 -4.62
C ASP A 32 -9.75 -7.92 -4.65
N ILE A 33 -9.18 -7.55 -3.50
CA ILE A 33 -8.19 -6.46 -3.40
C ILE A 33 -6.98 -6.74 -4.30
N ASP A 34 -6.47 -7.97 -4.33
CA ASP A 34 -5.35 -8.35 -5.19
C ASP A 34 -5.70 -8.33 -6.67
N SER A 35 -6.92 -8.68 -7.04
CA SER A 35 -7.42 -8.54 -8.43
C SER A 35 -7.49 -7.07 -8.85
N TYR A 36 -7.95 -6.17 -7.97
CA TYR A 36 -7.91 -4.73 -8.21
C TYR A 36 -6.47 -4.21 -8.33
N LYS A 37 -5.57 -4.59 -7.41
CA LYS A 37 -4.15 -4.20 -7.47
C LYS A 37 -3.50 -4.65 -8.78
N THR A 38 -3.80 -5.85 -9.25
CA THR A 38 -3.26 -6.39 -10.51
C THR A 38 -3.74 -5.58 -11.71
N SER A 39 -5.05 -5.30 -11.77
CA SER A 39 -5.65 -4.53 -12.86
C SER A 39 -5.15 -3.08 -12.89
N LEU A 40 -5.08 -2.41 -11.73
CA LEU A 40 -4.55 -1.06 -11.61
C LEU A 40 -3.06 -0.98 -11.97
N ARG A 41 -2.27 -1.96 -11.55
CA ARG A 41 -0.85 -2.03 -11.92
C ARG A 41 -0.68 -2.12 -13.44
N ALA A 42 -1.49 -2.95 -14.12
CA ALA A 42 -1.46 -3.06 -15.58
C ALA A 42 -1.87 -1.73 -16.25
N MET A 43 -2.95 -1.11 -15.78
CA MET A 43 -3.45 0.18 -16.28
C MET A 43 -2.38 1.29 -16.15
N TYR A 44 -1.77 1.44 -14.97
CA TYR A 44 -0.73 2.47 -14.77
C TYR A 44 0.54 2.18 -15.55
N LYS A 45 0.94 0.91 -15.66
CA LYS A 45 2.08 0.52 -16.49
C LYS A 45 1.86 0.90 -17.95
N ALA A 46 0.67 0.66 -18.50
CA ALA A 46 0.31 1.08 -19.86
C ALA A 46 0.37 2.61 -20.04
N ALA A 47 0.14 3.37 -18.97
CA ALA A 47 0.26 4.82 -18.94
C ALA A 47 1.68 5.35 -18.61
N GLY A 48 2.71 4.48 -18.57
CA GLY A 48 4.08 4.90 -18.28
C GLY A 48 4.34 5.24 -16.80
N LYS A 49 3.54 4.70 -15.88
CA LYS A 49 3.60 4.98 -14.44
C LYS A 49 3.84 3.72 -13.62
N ALA A 50 4.64 3.83 -12.56
CA ALA A 50 4.74 2.84 -11.51
C ALA A 50 3.63 3.03 -10.48
N MET A 51 3.06 1.94 -9.97
CA MET A 51 2.06 1.98 -8.92
C MET A 51 2.74 1.88 -7.55
N VAL A 52 2.54 2.89 -6.70
CA VAL A 52 2.88 2.87 -5.27
C VAL A 52 1.60 2.61 -4.50
N ALA A 53 1.58 1.59 -3.64
CA ALA A 53 0.43 1.27 -2.82
C ALA A 53 0.83 1.09 -1.36
N PHE A 54 0.07 1.67 -0.44
CA PHE A 54 0.29 1.50 1.00
C PHE A 54 -1.04 1.56 1.76
N GLU A 55 -1.13 0.76 2.82
CA GLU A 55 -2.28 0.76 3.72
C GLU A 55 -2.17 1.93 4.70
N ARG A 56 -3.24 2.70 4.85
CA ARG A 56 -3.35 3.73 5.88
C ARG A 56 -4.13 3.18 7.08
N ASN A 57 -3.43 2.47 7.95
CA ASN A 57 -4.01 1.86 9.15
C ASN A 57 -3.89 2.78 10.39
N VAL A 58 -4.68 3.86 10.45
CA VAL A 58 -4.68 4.79 11.59
C VAL A 58 -6.11 5.11 12.03
N LYS A 59 -6.58 4.47 13.11
CA LYS A 59 -7.88 4.73 13.76
C LYS A 59 -9.07 4.70 12.77
N THR A 60 -9.11 3.73 11.86
CA THR A 60 -10.18 3.58 10.85
C THR A 60 -10.98 2.28 11.02
N HIS A 61 -12.27 2.30 10.69
CA HIS A 61 -13.13 1.11 10.70
C HIS A 61 -13.07 0.29 9.40
N HIS A 62 -12.65 0.93 8.31
CA HIS A 62 -12.50 0.31 7.01
C HIS A 62 -11.03 0.25 6.62
N TYR A 63 -10.67 -0.82 5.92
CA TYR A 63 -9.38 -1.00 5.32
C TYR A 63 -9.25 0.02 4.19
N GLN A 64 -8.11 0.72 4.18
CA GLN A 64 -7.86 1.81 3.23
C GLN A 64 -6.50 1.63 2.57
N LEU A 65 -6.50 1.14 1.33
CA LEU A 65 -5.29 1.06 0.52
C LEU A 65 -5.20 2.24 -0.44
N GLN A 66 -4.24 3.12 -0.18
CA GLN A 66 -3.91 4.24 -1.06
C GLN A 66 -3.16 3.70 -2.28
N VAL A 67 -3.54 4.13 -3.48
CA VAL A 67 -2.91 3.70 -4.74
C VAL A 67 -2.54 4.93 -5.57
N ILE A 68 -1.25 5.25 -5.58
CA ILE A 68 -0.70 6.46 -6.17
C ILE A 68 0.19 6.07 -7.34
N PRO A 69 -0.15 6.48 -8.57
CA PRO A 69 0.75 6.31 -9.69
C PRO A 69 1.79 7.42 -9.73
N VAL A 70 3.04 7.03 -10.01
CA VAL A 70 4.17 7.94 -10.19
C VAL A 70 4.85 7.68 -11.53
N PRO A 71 5.40 8.69 -12.23
CA PRO A 71 6.19 8.45 -13.43
C PRO A 71 7.33 7.45 -13.18
N PHE A 72 7.64 6.59 -14.15
CA PHE A 72 8.74 5.64 -13.98
C PHE A 72 10.08 6.32 -13.69
N SER A 73 10.30 7.52 -14.22
CA SER A 73 11.51 8.32 -14.02
C SER A 73 11.78 8.72 -12.57
N VAL A 74 10.79 8.63 -11.67
CA VAL A 74 10.94 8.98 -10.25
C VAL A 74 10.67 7.79 -9.32
N ALA A 75 10.35 6.61 -9.86
CA ALA A 75 9.93 5.46 -9.06
C ALA A 75 11.04 4.96 -8.12
N ALA A 76 12.30 5.02 -8.56
CA ALA A 76 13.46 4.63 -7.76
C ALA A 76 13.68 5.60 -6.58
N GLU A 77 13.51 6.90 -6.84
CA GLU A 77 13.65 7.99 -5.88
C GLU A 77 12.55 7.93 -4.83
N VAL A 78 11.31 7.61 -5.23
CA VAL A 78 10.21 7.38 -4.29
C VAL A 78 10.53 6.21 -3.36
N LYS A 79 10.98 5.07 -3.90
CA LYS A 79 11.40 3.92 -3.07
C LYS A 79 12.52 4.32 -2.11
N LYS A 80 13.54 5.03 -2.60
CA LYS A 80 14.65 5.52 -1.78
C LYS A 80 14.15 6.43 -0.66
N ALA A 81 13.25 7.36 -0.96
CA ALA A 81 12.67 8.26 0.03
C ALA A 81 11.95 7.50 1.15
N PHE A 82 11.13 6.49 0.83
CA PHE A 82 10.50 5.64 1.85
C PHE A 82 11.52 4.96 2.75
N LEU A 83 12.56 4.36 2.17
CA LEU A 83 13.59 3.65 2.95
C LEU A 83 14.42 4.61 3.81
N THR A 84 14.84 5.75 3.26
CA THR A 84 15.63 6.75 3.98
C THR A 84 14.81 7.37 5.10
N LEU A 85 13.59 7.85 4.82
CA LEU A 85 12.76 8.51 5.84
C LEU A 85 12.34 7.53 6.94
N CYS A 86 12.11 6.26 6.64
CA CYS A 86 11.85 5.25 7.68
C CYS A 86 13.00 5.15 8.69
N GLN A 87 14.25 5.39 8.27
CA GLN A 87 15.44 5.29 9.12
C GLN A 87 15.81 6.60 9.80
N THR A 88 15.59 7.74 9.12
CA THR A 88 16.13 9.04 9.55
C THR A 88 15.09 9.97 10.15
N LEU A 89 13.78 9.69 9.99
CA LEU A 89 12.74 10.56 10.51
C LEU A 89 12.69 10.47 12.05
N GLU A 90 12.99 11.59 12.71
CA GLU A 90 12.95 11.70 14.16
C GLU A 90 11.53 11.42 14.68
N GLY A 91 11.41 10.53 15.67
CA GLY A 91 10.12 10.10 16.20
C GLY A 91 9.34 9.11 15.32
N SER A 92 9.95 8.54 14.27
CA SER A 92 9.33 7.48 13.47
C SER A 92 9.01 6.25 14.33
N PRO A 93 7.74 5.77 14.37
CA PRO A 93 7.40 4.51 15.02
C PRO A 93 7.78 3.30 14.15
N CYS A 94 8.22 3.52 12.91
CA CYS A 94 8.50 2.47 11.94
C CYS A 94 9.96 2.04 12.05
N ARG A 95 10.21 0.78 12.41
CA ARG A 95 11.52 0.13 12.29
C ARG A 95 11.53 -0.72 11.03
N LEU A 96 12.49 -0.47 10.14
CA LEU A 96 12.64 -1.28 8.94
C LEU A 96 13.31 -2.61 9.30
N GLU A 97 12.55 -3.70 9.17
CA GLU A 97 13.08 -5.05 9.36
C GLU A 97 12.87 -5.85 8.08
N SER A 98 13.93 -6.50 7.59
CA SER A 98 13.83 -7.38 6.43
C SER A 98 13.24 -8.72 6.87
N LEU A 99 12.14 -9.13 6.26
CA LEU A 99 11.64 -10.50 6.42
C LEU A 99 12.56 -11.48 5.69
N PRO A 100 12.90 -12.64 6.28
CA PRO A 100 13.59 -13.70 5.56
C PRO A 100 12.80 -14.09 4.30
N LYS A 101 13.49 -14.47 3.23
CA LYS A 101 12.84 -14.83 1.95
C LYS A 101 11.84 -16.00 2.06
N SER A 102 11.94 -16.79 3.12
CA SER A 102 11.08 -17.95 3.41
C SER A 102 9.83 -17.61 4.22
N VAL A 103 9.71 -16.38 4.73
CA VAL A 103 8.62 -15.95 5.60
C VAL A 103 7.57 -15.23 4.76
N ALA A 104 6.35 -15.75 4.74
CA ALA A 104 5.23 -15.11 4.11
C ALA A 104 4.64 -14.03 5.03
N LEU A 105 3.83 -13.12 4.48
CA LEU A 105 3.24 -12.03 5.29
C LEU A 105 2.30 -12.57 6.37
N GLU A 106 1.64 -13.71 6.11
CA GLU A 106 0.83 -14.42 7.08
C GLU A 106 1.61 -14.90 8.31
N ASP A 107 2.90 -15.20 8.17
CA ASP A 107 3.76 -15.73 9.24
C ASP A 107 4.20 -14.65 10.24
N VAL A 108 4.05 -13.37 9.87
CA VAL A 108 4.42 -12.20 10.69
C VAL A 108 3.18 -11.61 11.39
N ARG A 109 2.06 -12.33 11.37
CA ARG A 109 0.86 -11.94 12.10
C ARG A 109 1.18 -11.93 13.59
N LEU A 110 1.39 -10.73 14.14
CA LEU A 110 1.39 -10.57 15.60
C LEU A 110 0.03 -11.05 16.14
N PRO A 111 0.02 -11.80 17.25
CA PRO A 111 -1.20 -12.35 17.84
C PRO A 111 -2.23 -11.27 18.19
#